data_AF-A0ABD3Q957-F1
#
_entry.id   AF-A0ABD3Q957-F1
#
_cell.length_a   1.000
_cell.length_b   1.000
_cell.length_c   1.000
_cell.angle_alpha   90.00
_cell.angle_beta   90.00
_cell.angle_gamma   90.00
#
_symmetry.space_group_name_H-M   'P 1'
#
loop_
_entity.id
_entity.type
_entity.pdbx_description
1 polymer ?
#
loop_
_entity_poly.entity_id
_entity_poly.type
_entity_poly.pdbx_seq_one_letter_code
_entity_poly.pdbx_strand_id
1 'polypeptide(L)'
;MHTVSVGFARTSDLDEVVDAARMFADNSGKADALLKAAESKLQEIAVDKLGKDWHEKGLLNVPSFYTESSDGMALGHMLWLHNCLKAFGMYEFAKDRYEILEGVTVKWKKKSFEDNKKKCLHIRFMHSPFSNSAHPGRSFDATVDLTKALKDHYNPELAKQKLAEVHEWLKKDAKLTGEERAAVGWSRGYNLTTWGGFSGEVISISNILLGRMGLRDIGGPTKTAADESEQMRELIRCLSSVA
;
A
#
# COMPACT_ATOMS: atom_id res chain seq x y z
N MET A 1 5.52 -1.07 -21.20
CA MET A 1 4.31 -0.29 -20.87
C MET A 1 4.05 -0.46 -19.37
N HIS A 2 4.38 0.53 -18.54
CA HIS A 2 4.02 0.54 -17.12
C HIS A 2 2.66 1.22 -17.00
N THR A 3 1.67 0.54 -16.41
CA THR A 3 0.34 1.11 -16.20
C THR A 3 0.34 1.84 -14.87
N VAL A 4 0.06 3.14 -14.87
CA VAL A 4 -0.25 3.91 -13.66
C VAL A 4 -1.75 4.09 -13.62
N SER A 5 -2.40 3.56 -12.57
CA SER A 5 -3.81 3.82 -12.31
C SER A 5 -3.90 4.93 -11.29
N VAL A 6 -4.41 6.09 -11.71
CA VAL A 6 -4.70 7.21 -10.81
C VAL A 6 -6.20 7.21 -10.54
N GLY A 7 -6.56 7.13 -9.27
CA GLY A 7 -7.95 7.25 -8.85
C GLY A 7 -8.30 8.72 -8.64
N PHE A 8 -9.42 9.15 -9.22
CA PHE A 8 -9.91 10.52 -9.12
C PHE A 8 -11.12 10.57 -8.18
N ALA A 9 -11.08 11.46 -7.19
CA ALA A 9 -12.24 11.70 -6.32
C ALA A 9 -13.23 12.67 -6.97
N ARG A 10 -12.72 13.60 -7.80
CA ARG A 10 -13.47 14.58 -8.60
C ARG A 10 -12.94 14.68 -10.02
N THR A 11 -13.77 15.17 -10.93
CA THR A 11 -13.40 15.37 -12.35
C THR A 11 -12.20 16.30 -12.51
N SER A 12 -12.07 17.34 -11.68
CA SER A 12 -10.95 18.28 -11.69
C SER A 12 -9.61 17.64 -11.30
N ASP A 13 -9.62 16.51 -10.59
CA ASP A 13 -8.37 15.81 -10.23
C ASP A 13 -7.66 15.27 -11.50
N LEU A 14 -8.39 15.13 -12.61
CA LEU A 14 -7.82 14.77 -13.90
C LEU A 14 -6.91 15.87 -14.48
N ASP A 15 -7.24 17.14 -14.22
CA ASP A 15 -6.47 18.28 -14.73
C ASP A 15 -5.04 18.24 -14.18
N GLU A 16 -4.88 17.95 -12.89
CA GLU A 16 -3.58 17.81 -12.23
C GLU A 16 -2.73 16.68 -12.84
N VAL A 17 -3.36 15.55 -13.18
CA VAL A 17 -2.67 14.41 -13.80
C VAL A 17 -2.27 14.72 -15.25
N VAL A 18 -3.15 15.37 -16.01
CA VAL A 18 -2.84 15.81 -17.37
C VAL A 18 -1.70 16.82 -17.36
N ASP A 19 -1.71 17.77 -16.44
CA ASP A 19 -0.64 18.76 -16.31
C ASP A 19 0.68 18.12 -15.86
N ALA A 20 0.65 17.15 -14.94
CA ALA A 20 1.83 16.36 -14.60
C ALA A 20 2.38 15.61 -15.81
N ALA A 21 1.51 14.94 -16.58
CA ALA A 21 1.90 14.22 -17.80
C ALA A 21 2.52 15.17 -18.85
N ARG A 22 1.95 16.36 -19.03
CA ARG A 22 2.51 17.43 -19.88
C ARG A 22 3.89 17.87 -19.39
N MET A 23 4.06 18.08 -18.09
CA MET A 23 5.35 18.46 -17.51
C MET A 23 6.42 17.38 -17.73
N PHE A 24 6.06 16.09 -17.67
CA PHE A 24 6.98 14.99 -18.01
C PHE A 24 7.29 14.93 -19.52
N ALA A 25 6.31 15.18 -20.38
CA ALA A 25 6.48 15.13 -21.83
C ALA A 25 7.30 16.29 -22.39
N ASP A 26 7.26 17.47 -21.75
CA ASP A 26 7.99 18.68 -22.15
C ASP A 26 9.52 18.52 -22.08
N ASN A 27 10.04 17.51 -21.38
CA ASN A 27 11.48 17.21 -21.23
C ASN A 27 12.35 18.40 -20.79
N SER A 28 11.75 19.42 -20.18
CA SER A 28 12.42 20.65 -19.71
C SER A 28 13.20 20.45 -18.41
N GLY A 29 13.25 19.24 -17.86
CA GLY A 29 13.86 18.92 -16.56
C GLY A 29 13.07 19.42 -15.34
N LYS A 30 11.97 20.17 -15.55
CA LYS A 30 11.10 20.67 -14.47
C LYS A 30 10.45 19.54 -13.68
N ALA A 31 9.96 18.51 -14.37
CA ALA A 31 9.35 17.34 -13.72
C ALA A 31 10.37 16.60 -12.82
N ASP A 32 11.59 16.39 -13.32
CA ASP A 32 12.67 15.76 -12.56
C ASP A 32 13.05 16.57 -11.33
N ALA A 33 13.12 17.91 -11.45
CA ALA A 33 13.40 18.79 -10.34
C ALA A 33 12.33 18.71 -9.23
N LEU A 34 11.05 18.69 -9.62
CA LEU A 34 9.92 18.56 -8.68
C LEU A 34 9.91 17.18 -8.01
N LEU A 35 10.12 16.11 -8.79
CA LEU A 35 10.19 14.75 -8.26
C LEU A 35 11.33 14.62 -7.24
N LYS A 36 12.53 15.07 -7.59
CA LYS A 36 13.70 15.02 -6.71
C LYS A 36 13.48 15.81 -5.42
N ALA A 37 12.82 16.98 -5.50
CA ALA A 37 12.49 17.77 -4.33
C ALA A 37 11.46 17.06 -3.42
N ALA A 38 10.47 16.37 -4.01
CA ALA A 38 9.51 15.57 -3.25
C ALA A 38 10.18 14.35 -2.59
N GLU A 39 11.04 13.64 -3.32
CA GLU A 39 11.82 12.51 -2.81
C GLU A 39 12.72 12.92 -1.63
N SER A 40 13.43 14.05 -1.74
CA SER A 40 14.28 14.56 -0.65
C SER A 40 13.47 14.79 0.62
N LYS A 41 12.31 15.46 0.52
CA LYS A 41 11.44 15.70 1.68
C LYS A 41 10.94 14.41 2.31
N LEU A 42 10.54 13.43 1.49
CA LEU A 42 10.10 12.12 1.99
C LEU A 42 11.24 11.35 2.66
N GLN A 43 12.46 11.42 2.12
CA GLN A 43 13.65 10.83 2.72
C GLN A 43 13.98 11.50 4.06
N GLU A 44 13.95 12.83 4.13
CA GLU A 44 14.18 13.58 5.37
C GLU A 44 13.18 13.18 6.46
N ILE A 45 11.89 13.09 6.12
CA ILE A 45 10.85 12.61 7.04
C ILE A 45 11.11 11.17 7.47
N ALA A 46 11.47 10.28 6.55
CA ALA A 46 11.75 8.89 6.86
C ALA A 46 12.97 8.75 7.78
N VAL A 47 14.04 9.51 7.55
CA VAL A 47 15.23 9.52 8.40
C VAL A 47 14.90 10.08 9.79
N ASP A 48 14.16 11.18 9.88
CA ASP A 48 13.72 11.78 11.14
C ASP A 48 12.89 10.80 11.99
N LYS A 49 11.92 10.12 11.37
CA LYS A 49 10.98 9.24 12.09
C LYS A 49 11.50 7.84 12.36
N LEU A 50 12.33 7.29 11.48
CA LEU A 50 12.83 5.90 11.60
C LEU A 50 14.23 5.83 12.21
N GLY A 51 15.00 6.93 12.13
CA GLY A 51 16.43 6.95 12.39
C GLY A 51 17.24 6.54 11.16
N LYS A 52 18.38 7.21 10.96
CA LYS A 52 19.24 7.06 9.78
C LYS A 52 19.64 5.60 9.52
N ASP A 53 20.14 4.90 10.54
CA ASP A 53 20.60 3.52 10.38
C ASP A 53 19.49 2.56 9.95
N TRP A 54 18.28 2.71 10.50
CA TRP A 54 17.14 1.89 10.09
C TRP A 54 16.64 2.26 8.70
N HIS A 55 16.63 3.56 8.36
CA HIS A 55 16.25 3.99 7.01
C HIS A 55 17.16 3.39 5.93
N GLU A 56 18.47 3.38 6.18
CA GLU A 56 19.47 2.90 5.21
C GLU A 56 19.58 1.36 5.17
N LYS A 57 19.41 0.69 6.32
CA LYS A 57 19.76 -0.74 6.48
C LYS A 57 18.61 -1.64 6.93
N GLY A 58 17.51 -1.05 7.44
CA GLY A 58 16.35 -1.73 8.05
C GLY A 58 15.63 -2.76 7.19
N LEU A 59 15.73 -2.64 5.87
CA LEU A 59 15.13 -3.58 4.93
C LEU A 59 16.16 -4.39 4.16
N LEU A 60 17.46 -4.12 4.36
CA LEU A 60 18.54 -4.88 3.72
C LEU A 60 18.68 -6.24 4.40
N ASN A 61 18.95 -7.28 3.61
CA ASN A 61 19.10 -8.66 4.08
C ASN A 61 17.87 -9.19 4.84
N VAL A 62 16.69 -8.58 4.66
CA VAL A 62 15.42 -9.14 5.10
C VAL A 62 14.85 -9.97 3.95
N PRO A 63 14.61 -11.27 4.14
CA PRO A 63 13.93 -12.06 3.13
C PRO A 63 12.48 -11.55 2.97
N SER A 64 12.04 -11.30 1.73
CA SER A 64 10.66 -10.88 1.45
C SER A 64 9.64 -11.90 1.99
N PHE A 65 10.00 -13.18 1.93
CA PHE A 65 9.33 -14.33 2.53
C PHE A 65 10.40 -15.37 2.88
N TYR A 66 10.32 -16.01 4.05
CA TYR A 66 11.35 -17.00 4.45
C TYR A 66 10.78 -18.42 4.53
N THR A 67 11.48 -19.35 3.87
CA THR A 67 10.94 -20.64 3.44
C THR A 67 10.93 -21.69 4.54
N GLU A 68 11.98 -21.76 5.36
CA GLU A 68 12.17 -22.86 6.32
C GLU A 68 11.85 -22.46 7.76
N SER A 69 12.32 -21.29 8.22
CA SER A 69 12.14 -20.89 9.63
C SER A 69 10.94 -19.99 9.88
N SER A 70 10.33 -19.42 8.83
CA SER A 70 9.21 -18.48 9.00
C SER A 70 7.86 -19.03 8.55
N ASP A 71 7.84 -20.25 7.99
CA ASP A 71 6.64 -20.85 7.41
C ASP A 71 5.92 -19.90 6.43
N GLY A 72 6.72 -19.19 5.63
CA GLY A 72 6.23 -18.20 4.67
C GLY A 72 5.70 -16.90 5.27
N MET A 73 6.13 -16.44 6.44
CA MET A 73 5.79 -15.08 6.88
C MET A 73 6.37 -14.01 5.93
N ALA A 74 5.58 -12.98 5.65
CA ALA A 74 5.94 -11.88 4.74
C ALA A 74 6.78 -10.79 5.45
N LEU A 75 7.97 -11.15 5.95
CA LEU A 75 8.79 -10.30 6.83
C LEU A 75 9.10 -8.92 6.24
N GLY A 76 9.61 -8.89 5.00
CA GLY A 76 9.92 -7.63 4.32
C GLY A 76 8.69 -6.74 4.11
N HIS A 77 7.53 -7.35 3.82
CA HIS A 77 6.28 -6.60 3.67
C HIS A 77 5.86 -5.99 5.00
N MET A 78 5.86 -6.77 6.09
CA MET A 78 5.48 -6.26 7.41
C MET A 78 6.40 -5.14 7.92
N LEU A 79 7.72 -5.27 7.73
CA LEU A 79 8.66 -4.19 8.07
C LEU A 79 8.48 -2.95 7.19
N TRP A 80 8.11 -3.13 5.92
CA TRP A 80 7.76 -2.00 5.06
C TRP A 80 6.48 -1.29 5.53
N LEU A 81 5.44 -2.03 5.95
CA LEU A 81 4.24 -1.43 6.55
C LEU A 81 4.56 -0.66 7.85
N HIS A 82 5.50 -1.17 8.65
CA HIS A 82 6.00 -0.47 9.84
C HIS A 82 6.59 0.88 9.46
N ASN A 83 7.47 0.91 8.45
CA ASN A 83 8.07 2.13 7.96
C ASN A 83 7.02 3.11 7.41
N CYS A 84 6.06 2.65 6.60
CA CYS A 84 4.98 3.49 6.09
C CYS A 84 4.14 4.12 7.21
N LEU A 85 3.85 3.35 8.25
CA LEU A 85 3.09 3.83 9.39
C LEU A 85 3.88 4.85 10.21
N LYS A 86 5.13 4.54 10.55
CA LYS A 86 5.97 5.39 11.41
C LYS A 86 6.46 6.66 10.72
N ALA A 87 6.83 6.58 9.45
CA ALA A 87 7.34 7.74 8.71
C ALA A 87 6.21 8.64 8.20
N PHE A 88 5.11 8.05 7.70
CA PHE A 88 4.12 8.78 6.92
C PHE A 88 2.69 8.71 7.48
N GLY A 89 2.49 8.09 8.64
CA GLY A 89 1.17 8.00 9.28
C GLY A 89 0.13 7.22 8.45
N MET A 90 0.57 6.35 7.53
CA MET A 90 -0.30 5.66 6.57
C MET A 90 -1.07 4.48 7.18
N TYR A 91 -1.83 4.71 8.27
CA TYR A 91 -2.51 3.65 9.02
C TYR A 91 -3.53 2.88 8.20
N GLU A 92 -4.51 3.54 7.59
CA GLU A 92 -5.57 2.86 6.82
C GLU A 92 -4.99 2.01 5.70
N PHE A 93 -3.99 2.54 4.99
CA PHE A 93 -3.25 1.80 3.97
C PHE A 93 -2.55 0.58 4.57
N ALA A 94 -1.80 0.75 5.67
CA ALA A 94 -1.09 -0.35 6.29
C ALA A 94 -2.05 -1.43 6.83
N LYS A 95 -3.18 -1.02 7.39
CA LYS A 95 -4.24 -1.89 7.89
C LYS A 95 -4.86 -2.72 6.77
N ASP A 96 -5.31 -2.09 5.69
CA ASP A 96 -5.88 -2.77 4.51
C ASP A 96 -4.89 -3.80 3.95
N ARG A 97 -3.60 -3.46 3.86
CA ARG A 97 -2.55 -4.39 3.40
C ARG A 97 -2.32 -5.54 4.37
N TYR A 98 -2.32 -5.27 5.67
CA TYR A 98 -2.07 -6.28 6.69
C TYR A 98 -3.23 -7.28 6.81
N GLU A 99 -4.48 -6.83 6.68
CA GLU A 99 -5.66 -7.69 6.73
C GLU A 99 -5.64 -8.77 5.63
N ILE A 100 -5.06 -8.47 4.46
CA ILE A 100 -4.84 -9.47 3.40
C ILE A 100 -3.93 -10.59 3.90
N LEU A 101 -2.84 -10.24 4.62
CA LEU A 101 -1.89 -11.22 5.17
C LEU A 101 -2.57 -12.11 6.21
N GLU A 102 -3.40 -11.54 7.09
CA GLU A 102 -4.16 -12.32 8.08
C GLU A 102 -5.22 -13.22 7.43
N GLY A 103 -5.91 -12.71 6.41
CA GLY A 103 -6.92 -13.46 5.66
C GLY A 103 -6.36 -14.71 4.97
N VAL A 104 -5.08 -14.70 4.61
CA VAL A 104 -4.41 -15.87 4.02
C VAL A 104 -3.72 -16.77 5.05
N THR A 105 -3.43 -16.30 6.27
CA THR A 105 -2.70 -17.05 7.31
C THR A 105 -3.27 -18.45 7.56
N VAL A 106 -4.59 -18.60 7.68
CA VAL A 106 -5.24 -19.90 7.90
C VAL A 106 -4.99 -20.88 6.74
N LYS A 107 -4.93 -20.38 5.50
CA LYS A 107 -4.66 -21.20 4.31
C LYS A 107 -3.19 -21.58 4.22
N TRP A 108 -2.29 -20.65 4.57
CA TRP A 108 -0.85 -20.88 4.56
C TRP A 108 -0.45 -21.97 5.56
N LYS A 109 -0.96 -21.91 6.81
CA LYS A 109 -0.67 -22.90 7.86
C LYS A 109 -1.14 -24.33 7.55
N LYS A 110 -2.05 -24.53 6.59
CA LYS A 110 -2.59 -25.85 6.22
C LYS A 110 -1.71 -26.64 5.24
N LYS A 111 -0.66 -26.03 4.68
CA LYS A 111 0.15 -26.63 3.61
C LYS A 111 1.62 -26.33 3.85
N SER A 112 2.48 -27.11 3.20
CA SER A 112 3.91 -26.79 3.16
C SER A 112 4.16 -25.47 2.43
N PHE A 113 5.26 -24.80 2.77
CA PHE A 113 5.72 -23.61 2.07
C PHE A 113 5.84 -23.84 0.55
N GLU A 114 6.42 -24.97 0.12
CA GLU A 114 6.60 -25.29 -1.30
C GLU A 114 5.27 -25.47 -2.04
N ASP A 115 4.26 -26.04 -1.39
CA ASP A 115 2.92 -26.16 -1.99
C ASP A 115 2.19 -24.82 -2.08
N ASN A 116 2.37 -23.95 -1.08
CA ASN A 116 1.84 -22.58 -1.13
C ASN A 116 2.53 -21.77 -2.24
N LYS A 117 3.86 -21.87 -2.34
CA LYS A 117 4.67 -21.21 -3.37
C LYS A 117 4.27 -21.63 -4.78
N LYS A 118 4.08 -22.94 -5.03
CA LYS A 118 3.60 -23.45 -6.34
C LYS A 118 2.25 -22.83 -6.72
N LYS A 119 1.33 -22.70 -5.78
CA LYS A 119 0.01 -22.07 -6.02
C LYS A 119 0.12 -20.57 -6.25
N CYS A 120 0.97 -19.86 -5.51
CA CYS A 120 1.21 -18.43 -5.73
C CYS A 120 1.87 -18.14 -7.09
N LEU A 121 2.81 -18.98 -7.54
CA LEU A 121 3.49 -18.83 -8.82
C LEU A 121 2.61 -19.20 -10.03
N HIS A 122 1.72 -20.19 -9.89
CA HIS A 122 0.83 -20.63 -10.98
C HIS A 122 -0.22 -19.57 -11.36
N ILE A 123 -0.60 -18.69 -10.42
CA ILE A 123 -1.60 -17.64 -10.64
C ILE A 123 -1.00 -16.40 -11.35
N ARG A 124 0.33 -16.30 -11.49
CA ARG A 124 0.99 -15.15 -12.14
C ARG A 124 0.67 -15.02 -13.64
N PHE A 125 0.12 -16.06 -14.27
CA PHE A 125 -0.26 -16.08 -15.69
C PHE A 125 -1.77 -15.95 -15.96
N MET A 126 -2.63 -15.93 -14.94
CA MET A 126 -4.06 -15.66 -15.12
C MET A 126 -4.37 -14.23 -14.68
N HIS A 127 -4.81 -13.42 -15.64
CA HIS A 127 -5.14 -12.00 -15.56
C HIS A 127 -6.16 -11.63 -14.45
N SER A 128 -5.76 -11.67 -13.19
CA SER A 128 -6.51 -11.04 -12.10
C SER A 128 -5.57 -10.25 -11.20
N PRO A 129 -5.61 -8.90 -11.25
CA PRO A 129 -4.94 -8.06 -10.27
C PRO A 129 -5.54 -8.19 -8.86
N PHE A 130 -6.59 -9.00 -8.70
CA PHE A 130 -7.38 -9.17 -7.47
C PHE A 130 -7.25 -10.54 -6.81
N SER A 131 -6.42 -11.43 -7.34
CA SER A 131 -6.13 -12.66 -6.61
C SER A 131 -5.16 -12.32 -5.46
N ASN A 132 -5.48 -12.77 -4.24
CA ASN A 132 -4.67 -12.71 -3.00
C ASN A 132 -3.28 -13.41 -3.11
N SER A 133 -2.75 -13.55 -4.33
CA SER A 133 -1.63 -14.40 -4.74
C SER A 133 -0.40 -13.59 -5.15
N ALA A 134 -0.51 -12.26 -5.27
CA ALA A 134 0.60 -11.39 -5.67
C ALA A 134 1.61 -11.10 -4.54
N HIS A 135 1.23 -11.34 -3.28
CA HIS A 135 2.11 -11.19 -2.12
C HIS A 135 2.25 -12.57 -1.45
N PRO A 136 3.33 -13.33 -1.74
CA PRO A 136 3.55 -14.59 -1.07
C PRO A 136 3.86 -14.33 0.40
N GLY A 137 2.97 -14.81 1.27
CA GLY A 137 3.25 -15.02 2.68
C GLY A 137 2.06 -14.77 3.59
N ARG A 138 2.28 -15.01 4.88
CA ARG A 138 1.28 -14.85 5.94
C ARG A 138 1.66 -13.77 6.96
N SER A 139 0.69 -13.42 7.80
CA SER A 139 0.88 -12.48 8.92
C SER A 139 1.86 -13.02 9.97
N PHE A 140 2.27 -12.12 10.86
CA PHE A 140 3.19 -12.41 11.97
C PHE A 140 2.66 -13.50 12.90
N ASP A 141 3.58 -14.26 13.49
CA ASP A 141 3.28 -15.29 14.48
C ASP A 141 4.45 -15.37 15.47
N ALA A 142 4.16 -15.07 16.74
CA ALA A 142 5.14 -15.00 17.81
C ALA A 142 5.75 -16.37 18.15
N THR A 143 5.12 -17.48 17.78
CA THR A 143 5.66 -18.82 18.07
C THR A 143 6.78 -19.25 17.11
N VAL A 144 7.06 -18.45 16.09
CA VAL A 144 7.98 -18.81 15.01
C VAL A 144 9.36 -18.21 15.25
N ASP A 145 10.40 -19.05 15.23
CA ASP A 145 11.77 -18.58 15.40
C ASP A 145 12.32 -17.91 14.13
N LEU A 146 12.51 -16.59 14.23
CA LEU A 146 13.04 -15.75 13.17
C LEU A 146 14.57 -15.62 13.16
N THR A 147 15.28 -16.27 14.09
CA THR A 147 16.73 -16.13 14.23
C THR A 147 17.47 -16.53 12.96
N LYS A 148 17.06 -17.63 12.31
CA LYS A 148 17.66 -18.06 11.03
C LYS A 148 17.31 -17.11 9.88
N ALA A 149 16.07 -16.59 9.86
CA ALA A 149 15.59 -15.70 8.80
C ALA A 149 16.27 -14.32 8.82
N LEU A 150 16.63 -13.83 10.01
CA LEU A 150 17.22 -12.51 10.22
C LEU A 150 18.71 -12.55 10.56
N LYS A 151 19.38 -13.70 10.39
CA LYS A 151 20.79 -13.88 10.78
C LYS A 151 21.75 -12.87 10.15
N ASP A 152 21.46 -12.45 8.91
CA ASP A 152 22.28 -11.54 8.11
C ASP A 152 21.79 -10.07 8.21
N HIS A 153 20.75 -9.82 9.01
CA HIS A 153 20.22 -8.48 9.24
C HIS A 153 21.13 -7.73 10.22
N TYR A 154 21.36 -6.44 9.99
CA TYR A 154 22.29 -5.65 10.80
C TYR A 154 21.84 -5.49 12.27
N ASN A 155 20.53 -5.57 12.53
CA ASN A 155 19.96 -5.56 13.87
C ASN A 155 18.73 -6.49 13.94
N PRO A 156 18.94 -7.81 14.13
CA PRO A 156 17.86 -8.79 14.07
C PRO A 156 16.79 -8.60 15.15
N GLU A 157 17.20 -8.19 16.34
CA GLU A 157 16.29 -8.01 17.48
C GLU A 157 15.36 -6.81 17.27
N LEU A 158 15.88 -5.69 16.74
CA LEU A 158 15.05 -4.55 16.39
C LEU A 158 14.05 -4.89 15.27
N ALA A 159 14.46 -5.71 14.29
CA ALA A 159 13.55 -6.18 13.25
C ALA A 159 12.43 -7.06 13.83
N LYS A 160 12.75 -8.01 14.72
CA LYS A 160 11.73 -8.83 15.43
C LYS A 160 10.77 -7.96 16.24
N GLN A 161 11.29 -6.96 16.97
CA GLN A 161 10.47 -6.01 17.72
C GLN A 161 9.49 -5.27 16.80
N LYS A 162 9.97 -4.71 15.69
CA LYS A 162 9.13 -3.96 14.74
C LYS A 162 8.09 -4.83 14.04
N LEU A 163 8.41 -6.10 13.77
CA LEU A 163 7.44 -7.08 13.26
C LEU A 163 6.30 -7.32 14.24
N ALA A 164 6.62 -7.50 15.52
CA ALA A 164 5.63 -7.68 16.58
C ALA A 164 4.78 -6.41 16.78
N GLU A 165 5.42 -5.23 16.79
CA GLU A 165 4.74 -3.93 16.85
C GLU A 165 3.70 -3.78 15.73
N VAL A 166 4.10 -4.03 14.47
CA VAL A 166 3.18 -3.93 13.33
C VAL A 166 2.01 -4.88 13.46
N HIS A 167 2.23 -6.09 13.97
CA HIS A 167 1.15 -7.05 14.20
C HIS A 167 0.17 -6.51 15.24
N GLU A 168 0.65 -6.03 16.39
CA GLU A 168 -0.20 -5.50 17.45
C GLU A 168 -1.04 -4.29 16.99
N TRP A 169 -0.48 -3.43 16.13
CA TRP A 169 -1.18 -2.25 15.62
C TRP A 169 -2.21 -2.56 14.53
N LEU A 170 -1.97 -3.60 13.72
CA LEU A 170 -2.70 -3.84 12.47
C LEU A 170 -3.53 -5.14 12.46
N LYS A 171 -3.38 -6.04 13.44
CA LYS A 171 -4.20 -7.25 13.55
C LYS A 171 -5.69 -6.93 13.58
N LYS A 172 -6.53 -7.82 13.03
CA LYS A 172 -7.96 -7.57 12.78
C LYS A 172 -8.73 -7.08 14.02
N ASP A 173 -8.37 -7.55 15.19
CA ASP A 173 -8.96 -7.22 16.49
C ASP A 173 -8.34 -5.98 17.17
N ALA A 174 -7.32 -5.35 16.57
CA ALA A 174 -6.75 -4.10 17.07
C ALA A 174 -7.82 -2.99 17.07
N LYS A 175 -8.17 -2.50 18.27
CA LYS A 175 -9.16 -1.43 18.49
C LYS A 175 -8.46 -0.10 18.77
N LEU A 176 -7.69 0.41 17.82
CA LEU A 176 -7.11 1.75 17.92
C LEU A 176 -8.18 2.80 17.58
N THR A 177 -8.49 3.65 18.54
CA THR A 177 -9.40 4.78 18.37
C THR A 177 -8.81 5.84 17.44
N GLY A 178 -9.64 6.74 16.91
CA GLY A 178 -9.16 7.88 16.10
C GLY A 178 -8.21 8.79 16.88
N GLU A 179 -8.48 8.99 18.17
CA GLU A 179 -7.68 9.84 19.06
C GLU A 179 -6.30 9.25 19.35
N GLU A 180 -6.24 7.95 19.67
CA GLU A 180 -4.96 7.24 19.87
C GLU A 180 -4.09 7.29 18.62
N ARG A 181 -4.70 7.12 17.44
CA ARG A 181 -4.01 7.23 16.16
C ARG A 181 -3.51 8.65 15.91
N ALA A 182 -4.34 9.66 16.17
CA ALA A 182 -3.94 11.06 16.01
C ALA A 182 -2.78 11.43 16.96
N ALA A 183 -2.80 10.95 18.21
CA ALA A 183 -1.77 11.23 19.21
C ALA A 183 -0.37 10.76 18.79
N VAL A 184 -0.28 9.66 18.03
CA VAL A 184 1.00 9.13 17.53
C VAL A 184 1.33 9.60 16.10
N GLY A 185 0.55 10.53 15.54
CA GLY A 185 0.73 11.03 14.18
C GLY A 185 0.28 10.05 13.09
N TRP A 186 -0.48 9.01 13.45
CA TRP A 186 -1.12 8.07 12.52
C TRP A 186 -2.51 8.58 12.10
N SER A 187 -2.61 9.88 11.90
CA SER A 187 -3.71 10.46 11.14
C SER A 187 -3.56 10.13 9.66
N ARG A 188 -4.66 10.15 8.91
CA ARG A 188 -4.70 9.89 7.46
C ARG A 188 -3.48 10.52 6.75
N GLY A 189 -2.55 9.68 6.26
CA GLY A 189 -1.52 10.11 5.29
C GLY A 189 -2.13 10.76 4.03
N TYR A 190 -3.44 10.59 3.83
CA TYR A 190 -4.26 11.27 2.84
C TYR A 190 -5.36 12.10 3.50
N ASN A 191 -5.06 13.37 3.81
CA ASN A 191 -6.12 14.35 3.98
C ASN A 191 -6.51 14.92 2.61
N LEU A 192 -7.45 14.27 1.91
CA LEU A 192 -8.05 14.81 0.68
C LEU A 192 -9.28 15.68 0.96
N THR A 193 -9.43 16.27 2.17
CA THR A 193 -10.19 17.53 2.21
C THR A 193 -9.49 18.41 1.20
N THR A 194 -10.16 18.68 0.07
CA THR A 194 -9.63 19.66 -0.87
C THR A 194 -9.17 20.86 -0.07
N TRP A 195 -8.09 21.46 -0.54
CA TRP A 195 -7.99 22.90 -0.52
C TRP A 195 -9.37 23.51 -0.88
N GLY A 196 -10.15 23.90 0.15
CA GLY A 196 -11.46 24.57 0.07
C GLY A 196 -12.76 23.74 -0.07
N GLY A 197 -12.81 22.63 -0.80
CA GLY A 197 -14.08 22.18 -1.44
C GLY A 197 -14.90 21.01 -0.88
N PHE A 198 -14.56 20.36 0.23
CA PHE A 198 -15.42 19.32 0.84
C PHE A 198 -15.89 19.78 2.21
N SER A 199 -17.20 19.98 2.36
CA SER A 199 -17.84 20.50 3.57
C SER A 199 -17.80 19.47 4.70
N GLY A 200 -16.66 19.31 5.35
CA GLY A 200 -16.50 18.68 6.67
C GLY A 200 -16.91 17.21 6.81
N GLU A 201 -17.50 16.56 5.79
CA GLU A 201 -17.93 15.18 5.88
C GLU A 201 -16.79 14.22 5.56
N VAL A 202 -16.47 13.41 6.55
CA VAL A 202 -15.33 12.51 6.57
C VAL A 202 -15.66 11.24 5.80
N ILE A 203 -15.39 11.22 4.49
CA ILE A 203 -15.59 10.01 3.69
C ILE A 203 -14.33 9.14 3.72
N SER A 204 -14.48 7.82 3.88
CA SER A 204 -13.37 6.86 3.75
C SER A 204 -13.02 6.66 2.28
N ILE A 205 -11.89 7.24 1.86
CA ILE A 205 -11.40 7.16 0.48
C ILE A 205 -10.96 5.75 0.15
N SER A 206 -10.43 4.96 1.09
CA SER A 206 -10.23 3.51 0.87
C SER A 206 -11.56 2.88 0.44
N ASN A 207 -12.68 3.17 1.12
CA ASN A 207 -13.97 2.62 0.71
C ASN A 207 -14.50 3.16 -0.63
N ILE A 208 -14.21 4.42 -0.99
CA ILE A 208 -14.63 5.00 -2.28
C ILE A 208 -13.76 4.52 -3.43
N LEU A 209 -12.43 4.55 -3.29
CA LEU A 209 -11.48 4.03 -4.27
C LEU A 209 -11.69 2.53 -4.43
N LEU A 210 -11.75 1.77 -3.34
CA LEU A 210 -11.99 0.34 -3.42
C LEU A 210 -13.42 0.06 -3.94
N GLY A 211 -14.43 0.87 -3.62
CA GLY A 211 -15.78 0.74 -4.18
C GLY A 211 -15.85 1.05 -5.68
N ARG A 212 -15.22 2.13 -6.15
CA ARG A 212 -15.21 2.57 -7.56
C ARG A 212 -14.24 1.75 -8.43
N MET A 213 -13.22 1.15 -7.84
CA MET A 213 -12.31 0.21 -8.49
C MET A 213 -12.83 -1.25 -8.46
N GLY A 214 -14.02 -1.52 -7.90
CA GLY A 214 -14.57 -2.87 -7.78
C GLY A 214 -13.80 -3.81 -6.82
N LEU A 215 -13.04 -3.22 -5.90
CA LEU A 215 -12.13 -3.83 -4.94
C LEU A 215 -12.77 -4.17 -3.57
N ARG A 216 -14.00 -3.71 -3.33
CA ARG A 216 -14.86 -4.24 -2.28
C ARG A 216 -15.89 -5.14 -2.94
N ASP A 217 -16.12 -6.31 -2.34
CA ASP A 217 -17.10 -7.33 -2.75
C ASP A 217 -18.55 -6.83 -2.49
N ILE A 218 -18.87 -5.66 -3.03
CA ILE A 218 -20.21 -5.06 -3.02
C ILE A 218 -20.59 -5.02 -4.49
N GLY A 219 -21.71 -5.67 -4.81
CA GLY A 219 -22.16 -6.07 -6.15
C GLY A 219 -21.82 -5.10 -7.28
N GLY A 220 -21.56 -5.69 -8.45
CA GLY A 220 -21.06 -5.05 -9.67
C GLY A 220 -21.76 -3.74 -10.06
N PRO A 221 -21.19 -3.01 -11.03
CA PRO A 221 -21.47 -1.60 -11.28
C PRO A 221 -22.98 -1.32 -11.27
N THR A 222 -23.42 -0.48 -10.34
CA THR A 222 -24.77 0.08 -10.40
C THR A 222 -24.92 0.79 -11.75
N LYS A 223 -26.13 0.74 -12.32
CA LYS A 223 -26.44 1.31 -13.64
C LYS A 223 -25.88 2.74 -13.82
N THR A 224 -25.94 3.53 -12.75
CA THR A 224 -25.38 4.90 -12.68
C THR A 224 -23.88 4.98 -12.94
N ALA A 225 -23.07 4.06 -12.38
CA ALA A 225 -21.62 4.07 -12.58
C ALA A 225 -21.23 3.62 -14.00
N ALA A 226 -22.05 2.79 -14.65
CA ALA A 226 -21.87 2.43 -16.05
C ALA A 226 -22.20 3.62 -16.98
N ASP A 227 -23.31 4.32 -16.71
CA ASP A 227 -23.74 5.48 -17.48
C ASP A 227 -22.75 6.66 -17.35
N GLU A 228 -22.19 6.91 -16.15
CA GLU A 228 -21.15 7.92 -15.92
C GLU A 228 -19.83 7.58 -16.64
N SER A 229 -19.46 6.30 -16.68
CA SER A 229 -18.28 5.80 -17.40
C SER A 229 -18.41 5.96 -18.92
N GLU A 230 -19.61 5.79 -19.47
CA GLU A 230 -19.89 5.98 -20.88
C GLU A 230 -19.80 7.46 -21.28
N GLN A 231 -20.39 8.35 -20.49
CA GLN A 231 -20.29 9.80 -20.71
C GLN A 231 -18.83 10.31 -20.65
N MET A 232 -18.03 9.77 -19.74
CA MET A 232 -16.62 10.18 -19.60
C MET A 232 -15.75 9.71 -20.77
N ARG A 233 -16.07 8.55 -21.38
CA ARG A 233 -15.40 8.08 -22.61
C ARG A 233 -15.70 8.96 -23.81
N GLU A 234 -16.94 9.42 -23.94
CA GLU A 234 -17.34 10.33 -25.02
C GLU A 234 -16.66 11.70 -24.90
N LEU A 235 -16.54 12.24 -23.68
CA LEU A 235 -15.77 13.46 -23.41
C LEU A 235 -14.29 13.33 -23.80
N ILE A 236 -13.64 12.21 -23.44
CA ILE A 236 -12.24 11.95 -23.79
C ILE A 236 -12.07 11.81 -25.31
N ARG A 237 -13.01 11.16 -26.00
CA ARG A 237 -13.01 11.06 -27.46
C ARG A 237 -13.11 12.42 -28.13
N CYS A 238 -14.01 13.29 -27.67
CA CYS A 238 -14.12 14.65 -28.20
C CYS A 238 -12.82 15.44 -28.01
N LEU A 239 -12.18 15.37 -26.84
CA LEU A 239 -10.91 16.05 -26.57
C LEU A 239 -9.75 15.52 -27.44
N SER A 240 -9.75 14.23 -27.77
CA SER A 240 -8.73 13.63 -28.66
C SER A 240 -8.92 13.93 -30.16
N SER A 241 -10.08 14.48 -30.56
CA SER A 241 -10.37 14.85 -31.96
C SER A 241 -10.04 16.31 -32.30
N VAL A 242 -9.57 17.09 -31.31
CA VAL A 242 -9.25 18.53 -31.44
C VAL A 242 -7.73 18.78 -31.30
N ALA A 243 -6.91 17.73 -31.22
CA ALA A 243 -5.45 17.79 -31.14
C ALA A 243 -4.79 17.27 -32.42
#